data_AF-A0A3R8T1U6-F1
#
_entry.id   AF-A0A3R8T1U6-F1
#
_cell.length_a   1.000
_cell.length_b   1.000
_cell.length_c   1.000
_cell.angle_alpha   90.00
_cell.angle_beta   90.00
_cell.angle_gamma   90.00
#
_symmetry.space_group_name_H-M   'P 1'
#
loop_
_entity.id
_entity.type
_entity.pdbx_description
1 polymer ?
#
loop_
_entity_poly.entity_id
_entity_poly.type
_entity_poly.pdbx_seq_one_letter_code
_entity_poly.pdbx_strand_id
1 'polypeptide(L)' 'MPDPVLPPDADPRPLPPEEPGPNECCGSGCPLCVLDLYSEELQRYRAALAAWKLRHPETAP' A
#
# COMPACT_ATOMS: atom_id res chain seq x y z
N MET A 1 -6.21 -33.56 2.57
CA MET A 1 -5.76 -32.35 1.87
C MET A 1 -5.45 -31.33 2.96
N PRO A 2 -4.19 -31.19 3.41
CA PRO A 2 -3.85 -30.16 4.39
C PRO A 2 -3.54 -28.85 3.66
N ASP A 3 -4.43 -27.87 3.77
CA ASP A 3 -4.13 -26.47 3.46
C ASP A 3 -3.08 -25.97 4.46
N PRO A 4 -1.86 -25.63 4.02
CA PRO A 4 -0.87 -25.06 4.92
C PRO A 4 -1.32 -23.64 5.26
N VAL A 5 -1.78 -23.50 6.51
CA VAL A 5 -1.83 -22.24 7.25
C VAL A 5 -0.53 -21.47 6.99
N LEU A 6 -0.67 -20.35 6.26
CA LEU A 6 0.39 -19.39 5.99
C LEU A 6 1.04 -18.99 7.32
N PRO A 7 2.38 -19.05 7.46
CA PRO A 7 3.03 -18.69 8.72
C PRO A 7 2.76 -17.21 9.04
N PRO A 8 2.38 -16.85 10.28
CA PRO A 8 2.09 -15.48 10.71
C PRO A 8 3.34 -14.58 10.84
N ASP A 9 4.50 -15.03 10.35
CA ASP A 9 5.79 -14.35 10.43
C ASP A 9 6.23 -13.71 9.10
N ALA A 10 5.44 -13.89 8.03
CA ALA A 10 5.63 -13.10 6.83
C ALA A 10 5.11 -11.70 7.14
N ASP A 11 5.92 -10.84 7.78
CA ASP A 11 5.74 -9.40 7.74
C ASP A 11 5.94 -9.02 6.27
N PRO A 12 4.87 -9.03 5.46
CA PRO A 12 5.03 -8.99 4.03
C PRO A 12 5.36 -7.54 3.69
N ARG A 13 6.20 -7.33 2.69
CA ARG A 13 6.47 -5.98 2.22
C ARG A 13 5.10 -5.35 1.91
N PRO A 14 4.78 -4.16 2.47
CA PRO A 14 3.55 -3.50 2.10
C PRO A 14 3.54 -3.33 0.58
N LEU A 15 2.36 -3.42 -0.02
CA LEU A 15 2.19 -3.21 -1.46
C LEU A 15 1.73 -1.77 -1.70
N PRO A 16 2.25 -1.12 -2.76
CA PRO A 16 1.79 0.22 -3.09
C PRO A 16 0.29 0.17 -3.44
N PRO A 17 -0.49 1.18 -3.05
CA PRO A 17 -1.87 1.30 -3.50
C PRO A 17 -1.91 1.41 -5.03
N GLU A 18 -2.95 0.87 -5.64
CA GLU A 18 -3.18 0.96 -7.08
C GLU A 18 -3.49 2.41 -7.46
N GLU A 19 -2.84 2.94 -8.50
CA GLU A 19 -3.11 4.30 -8.97
C GLU A 19 -4.54 4.36 -9.53
N PRO A 20 -5.41 5.25 -9.00
CA PRO A 20 -6.77 5.36 -9.47
C PRO A 20 -6.77 5.84 -10.93
N GLY A 21 -7.68 5.28 -11.72
CA GLY A 21 -7.76 5.61 -13.14
C GLY A 21 -8.17 7.08 -13.35
N PRO A 22 -7.76 7.73 -14.45
CA PRO A 22 -8.18 9.09 -14.77
C PRO A 22 -9.70 9.23 -14.95
N ASN A 23 -10.41 8.12 -15.20
CA ASN A 23 -11.87 8.06 -15.29
C ASN A 23 -12.58 7.97 -13.92
N GLU A 24 -11.84 7.71 -12.83
CA GLU A 24 -12.37 7.73 -11.47
C GLU A 24 -12.30 9.13 -10.85
N CYS A 25 -11.38 9.96 -11.34
CA CYS A 25 -11.35 11.37 -11.00
C CYS A 25 -12.34 12.14 -11.88
N CYS A 26 -13.50 12.50 -11.32
CA CYS A 26 -14.54 13.27 -12.01
C CYS A 26 -14.05 14.67 -12.48
N GLY A 27 -12.90 15.15 -12.00
CA GLY A 27 -12.22 16.38 -12.47
C GLY A 27 -12.99 17.69 -12.28
N SER A 28 -14.23 17.62 -11.77
CA SER A 28 -15.20 18.71 -11.74
C SER A 28 -15.54 19.17 -10.32
N GLY A 29 -14.64 18.96 -9.36
CA GLY A 29 -14.82 19.37 -7.97
C GLY A 29 -15.71 18.43 -7.14
N CYS A 30 -15.61 17.11 -7.39
CA CYS A 30 -16.27 16.11 -6.55
C CYS A 30 -15.84 16.29 -5.08
N PRO A 31 -16.75 16.20 -4.10
CA PRO A 31 -16.43 16.36 -2.68
C PRO A 31 -15.49 15.28 -2.15
N LEU A 32 -15.34 14.15 -2.87
CA LEU A 32 -14.39 13.08 -2.58
C LEU A 32 -13.45 12.92 -3.77
N CYS A 33 -12.21 13.39 -3.65
CA CYS A 33 -11.20 13.23 -4.69
C CYS A 33 -10.45 11.90 -4.50
N VAL A 34 -10.59 10.99 -5.47
CA VAL A 34 -9.88 9.70 -5.42
C VAL A 34 -8.36 9.87 -5.39
N LEU A 35 -7.84 10.94 -6.01
CA LEU A 35 -6.41 11.26 -5.98
C LEU A 35 -5.94 11.70 -4.59
N ASP A 36 -6.80 12.36 -3.82
CA ASP A 36 -6.50 12.80 -2.45
C ASP A 36 -6.47 11.59 -1.51
N LEU A 37 -7.48 10.73 -1.58
CA LEU A 37 -7.52 9.44 -0.88
C LEU A 37 -6.33 8.56 -1.22
N TYR A 38 -6.00 8.46 -2.51
CA TYR A 38 -4.82 7.74 -2.98
C TYR A 38 -3.54 8.34 -2.42
N SER A 39 -3.42 9.66 -2.40
CA SER A 39 -2.24 10.35 -1.86
C SER A 39 -2.07 10.08 -0.37
N GLU A 40 -3.16 10.10 0.41
CA GLU A 40 -3.15 9.74 1.83
C GLU A 40 -2.74 8.28 2.06
N GLU A 41 -3.33 7.34 1.31
CA GLU A 41 -2.94 5.93 1.35
C GLU A 41 -1.47 5.74 0.97
N LEU A 42 -1.01 6.43 -0.06
CA LEU A 42 0.37 6.37 -0.51
C LEU A 42 1.35 6.89 0.56
N GLN A 43 0.97 7.93 1.32
CA GLN A 43 1.78 8.37 2.46
C GLN A 43 1.86 7.30 3.55
N ARG A 44 0.72 6.67 3.90
CA ARG A 44 0.69 5.57 4.89
C ARG A 44 1.51 4.39 4.43
N TYR A 45 1.40 4.02 3.16
CA TYR A 45 2.20 2.99 2.52
C TYR A 45 3.70 3.29 2.63
N ARG A 46 4.12 4.52 2.29
CA ARG A 46 5.54 4.93 2.37
C ARG A 46 6.07 4.83 3.80
N ALA A 47 5.29 5.26 4.78
CA ALA A 47 5.65 5.16 6.19
C ALA A 47 5.77 3.69 6.64
N ALA A 48 4.79 2.85 6.28
CA ALA A 48 4.81 1.42 6.57
C ALA A 48 6.00 0.73 5.89
N LEU A 49 6.30 1.08 4.63
CA LEU A 49 7.44 0.54 3.88
C LEU A 49 8.77 0.95 4.51
N ALA A 50 8.89 2.18 5.00
CA ALA A 50 10.09 2.63 5.71
C ALA A 50 10.29 1.85 7.02
N ALA A 51 9.24 1.68 7.82
CA ALA A 51 9.28 0.86 9.03
C ALA A 51 9.57 -0.62 8.74
N TRP A 52 9.00 -1.15 7.65
CA TRP A 52 9.28 -2.50 7.16
C TRP A 52 10.76 -2.65 6.76
N LYS A 53 11.31 -1.72 5.96
CA LYS A 53 12.72 -1.71 5.58
C LYS A 53 13.67 -1.66 6.77
N LEU A 54 13.31 -0.92 7.83
CA LEU A 54 14.09 -0.84 9.06
C LEU A 54 14.12 -2.19 9.80
N ARG A 55 13.02 -2.94 9.77
CA ARG A 55 12.89 -4.27 10.38
C ARG A 55 13.50 -5.38 9.53
N HIS A 56 13.59 -5.18 8.21
CA HIS A 56 14.12 -6.14 7.23
C HIS A 56 15.37 -5.62 6.50
N PRO A 57 16.48 -5.34 7.22
CA PRO A 57 17.73 -4.90 6.59
C PRO A 57 18.35 -5.97 5.68
N GLU A 58 18.07 -7.25 5.94
CA GLU A 58 18.55 -8.41 5.16
C GLU A 58 17.78 -8.65 3.85
N THR A 59 16.61 -8.03 3.68
CA THR A 59 15.77 -8.15 2.47
C THR A 59 15.96 -6.94 1.53
N ALA A 60 16.79 -5.98 1.92
CA ALA A 60 17.33 -4.98 1.01
C ALA A 60 18.42 -5.66 0.15
N PRO A 61 18.42 -5.48 -1.18
CA PRO A 61 19.43 -6.08 -2.06
C PRO A 61 20.84 -5.56 -1.78
#